data_AF-A0A949WQ90-F1
#
_entry.id   AF-A0A949WQ90-F1
#
_cell.length_a   1.000
_cell.length_b   1.000
_cell.length_c   1.000
_cell.angle_alpha   90.00
_cell.angle_beta   90.00
_cell.angle_gamma   90.00
#
_symmetry.space_group_name_H-M   'P 1'
#
loop_
_entity.id
_entity.type
_entity.pdbx_description
1 polymer ?
#
loop_
_entity_poly.entity_id
_entity_poly.type
_entity_poly.pdbx_seq_one_letter_code
_entity_poly.pdbx_strand_id
1 'polypeptide(L)'
;METKKRKCLAVLTLGVILIIVLFLWITNKGQPIKTQVTLNITLVILSGFAVVALMLFIFFGEIFNEDGSMQKNQIILMLTTVICIIQITLAFATYSFKQLDFENESLQKAKGIFLNMKSQMPADNFDIKKVKTSDEISSVYIINEKNIVQNSTDKAQIGKNIEVDPLKSYRFPNGNLTVVMDISEEYQKKMVRKILLDLLTVLIASVILTFELVIFIIKFIEDKFEDKEVKGRKSSYKMVRYVRQIAFLFYFSSRMAITFITIMAKNLGGSFFGFKGNVLAGIPQSAELLLTCVAIFATSIIIEKKGWKLSFVGGLFVVALGTLMSAFSTNIALFIISRGIVGFGYGFCWMTLRNFALFTSNDNDKSICFAMLNAGIYAGINCGAVFGSILADIIGYVPVLITASALTLVCTAAVLGLENATYQRQELEKQEVGNSISEKYDLKGVVNITFFIILMIVPSCILGSYIDYYVPIYFTNIGKMTSDIGRSQLIYGLIIVYVGPYIVRFLNKYPNLFRWNIAYNVIFSLALILFGLVGGFVPAMLAVMALGVADSFGFVAQNNYFLNLRIVKQLGESRALSYISIIKKFAAMLGPIAFGLSFMGGDFRGVAILGITFALAVVIYVLISKSGKLFRWRESS
;
A
#
# COMPACT_ATOMS: atom_id res chain seq x y z
N MET A 1 26.70 -26.96 -18.53
CA MET A 1 26.37 -25.73 -17.74
C MET A 1 24.92 -25.75 -17.26
N GLU A 2 23.99 -26.21 -18.10
CA GLU A 2 22.55 -26.27 -17.82
C GLU A 2 22.17 -27.08 -16.57
N THR A 3 22.76 -28.25 -16.35
CA THR A 3 22.47 -29.07 -15.15
C THR A 3 22.77 -28.33 -13.84
N LYS A 4 23.82 -27.50 -13.81
CA LYS A 4 24.15 -26.64 -12.65
C LYS A 4 23.16 -25.49 -12.50
N LYS A 5 22.73 -24.87 -13.61
CA LYS A 5 21.67 -23.84 -13.61
C LYS A 5 20.33 -24.42 -13.12
N ARG A 6 19.92 -25.59 -13.61
CA ARG A 6 18.70 -26.32 -13.17
C ARG A 6 18.72 -26.62 -11.67
N LYS A 7 19.82 -27.18 -11.14
CA LYS A 7 19.96 -27.43 -9.69
C LYS A 7 19.88 -26.13 -8.87
N CYS A 8 20.51 -25.06 -9.34
CA CYS A 8 20.44 -23.75 -8.65
C CYS A 8 19.02 -23.17 -8.68
N LEU A 9 18.32 -23.27 -9.82
CA LEU A 9 16.93 -22.86 -9.96
C LEU A 9 16.00 -23.65 -9.05
N ALA A 10 16.19 -24.97 -8.94
CA ALA A 10 15.44 -25.85 -8.06
C ALA A 10 15.58 -25.44 -6.57
N VAL A 11 16.81 -25.26 -6.08
CA VAL A 11 17.07 -24.87 -4.69
C VAL A 11 16.44 -23.51 -4.36
N LEU A 12 16.62 -22.52 -5.24
CA LEU A 12 16.07 -21.19 -5.03
C LEU A 12 14.54 -21.19 -5.10
N THR A 13 13.96 -21.97 -6.01
CA THR A 13 12.49 -22.15 -6.11
C THR A 13 11.93 -22.74 -4.82
N LEU A 14 12.59 -23.74 -4.23
CA LEU A 14 12.18 -24.32 -2.95
C LEU A 14 12.23 -23.29 -1.82
N GLY A 15 13.23 -22.40 -1.82
CA GLY A 15 13.29 -21.26 -0.90
C GLY A 15 12.10 -20.31 -1.04
N VAL A 16 11.66 -20.02 -2.27
CA VAL A 16 10.48 -19.16 -2.51
C VAL A 16 9.19 -19.82 -2.06
N ILE A 17 9.02 -21.10 -2.34
CA ILE A 17 7.86 -21.87 -1.83
C ILE A 17 7.84 -21.78 -0.31
N LEU A 18 8.98 -21.99 0.37
CA LEU A 18 9.06 -21.93 1.82
C LEU A 18 8.70 -20.54 2.38
N ILE A 19 9.16 -19.45 1.75
CA ILE A 19 8.79 -18.08 2.14
C ILE A 19 7.28 -17.85 1.99
N ILE A 20 6.69 -18.31 0.90
CA ILE A 20 5.25 -18.16 0.64
C ILE A 20 4.42 -19.00 1.60
N VAL A 21 4.85 -20.24 1.87
CA VAL A 21 4.21 -21.12 2.84
C VAL A 21 4.27 -20.52 4.24
N LEU A 22 5.42 -19.98 4.65
CA LEU A 22 5.55 -19.27 5.91
C LEU A 22 4.59 -18.09 5.98
N PHE A 23 4.49 -17.29 4.91
CA PHE A 23 3.56 -16.17 4.86
C PHE A 23 2.09 -16.60 5.00
N LEU A 24 1.67 -17.61 4.23
CA LEU A 24 0.30 -18.12 4.29
C LEU A 24 0.00 -18.77 5.64
N TRP A 25 0.96 -19.48 6.22
CA TRP A 25 0.86 -20.06 7.55
C TRP A 25 0.68 -18.99 8.65
N ILE A 26 1.43 -17.89 8.58
CA ILE A 26 1.25 -16.75 9.49
C ILE A 26 -0.14 -16.15 9.33
N THR A 27 -0.62 -15.98 8.08
CA THR A 27 -1.96 -15.46 7.80
C THR A 27 -3.06 -16.37 8.36
N ASN A 28 -2.85 -17.69 8.35
CA ASN A 28 -3.77 -18.66 8.94
C ASN A 28 -3.88 -18.56 10.47
N LYS A 29 -2.87 -18.02 11.17
CA LYS A 29 -2.94 -17.85 12.65
C LYS A 29 -4.04 -16.89 13.08
N GLY A 30 -4.53 -16.02 12.20
CA GLY A 30 -5.69 -15.17 12.46
C GLY A 30 -7.03 -15.90 12.44
N GLN A 31 -7.07 -17.22 12.17
CA GLN A 31 -8.31 -18.01 12.09
C GLN A 31 -8.62 -18.77 13.40
N PRO A 32 -9.87 -19.21 13.64
CA PRO A 32 -10.23 -20.02 14.81
C PRO A 32 -9.42 -21.32 14.90
N ILE A 33 -9.02 -21.73 16.12
CA ILE A 33 -8.13 -22.88 16.39
C ILE A 33 -8.58 -24.17 15.68
N LYS A 34 -9.89 -24.46 15.66
CA LYS A 34 -10.45 -25.65 15.00
C LYS A 34 -10.22 -25.66 13.48
N THR A 35 -10.25 -24.49 12.84
CA THR A 35 -10.03 -24.34 11.39
C THR A 35 -8.54 -24.28 11.02
N GLN A 36 -7.69 -23.79 11.94
CA GLN A 36 -6.25 -23.66 11.69
C GLN A 36 -5.58 -24.99 11.35
N VAL A 37 -5.94 -26.08 12.05
CA VAL A 37 -5.35 -27.41 11.82
C VAL A 37 -5.60 -27.86 10.39
N THR A 38 -6.85 -27.82 9.93
CA THR A 38 -7.22 -28.24 8.59
C THR A 38 -6.59 -27.35 7.52
N LEU A 39 -6.62 -26.02 7.69
CA LEU A 39 -5.99 -25.08 6.76
C LEU A 39 -4.47 -25.31 6.64
N ASN A 40 -3.80 -25.61 7.75
CA ASN A 40 -2.38 -25.91 7.75
C ASN A 40 -2.07 -27.25 7.05
N ILE A 41 -2.92 -28.27 7.23
CA ILE A 41 -2.79 -29.55 6.51
C ILE A 41 -2.98 -29.32 5.00
N THR A 42 -4.03 -28.58 4.60
CA THR A 42 -4.28 -28.23 3.20
C THR A 42 -3.09 -27.45 2.60
N LEU A 43 -2.53 -26.49 3.33
CA LEU A 43 -1.35 -25.74 2.91
C LEU A 43 -0.15 -26.67 2.67
N VAL A 44 0.13 -27.61 3.58
CA VAL A 44 1.23 -28.57 3.44
C VAL A 44 1.03 -29.47 2.21
N ILE A 45 -0.17 -29.99 2.01
CA ILE A 45 -0.49 -30.85 0.85
C ILE A 45 -0.30 -30.08 -0.46
N LEU A 46 -0.89 -28.90 -0.59
CA LEU A 46 -0.76 -28.06 -1.79
C LEU A 46 0.71 -27.69 -2.06
N SER A 47 1.47 -27.40 -1.01
CA SER A 47 2.90 -27.09 -1.12
C SER A 47 3.72 -28.30 -1.57
N GLY A 48 3.36 -29.51 -1.13
CA GLY A 48 3.94 -30.75 -1.63
C GLY A 48 3.73 -30.92 -3.13
N PHE A 49 2.49 -30.76 -3.60
CA PHE A 49 2.17 -30.77 -5.02
C PHE A 49 2.91 -29.69 -5.81
N ALA A 50 3.03 -28.49 -5.24
CA ALA A 50 3.80 -27.38 -5.81
C ALA A 50 5.24 -27.76 -6.10
N VAL A 51 5.91 -28.31 -5.08
CA VAL A 51 7.31 -28.71 -5.16
C VAL A 51 7.45 -29.79 -6.23
N VAL A 52 6.61 -30.82 -6.23
CA VAL A 52 6.68 -31.88 -7.23
C VAL A 52 6.49 -31.33 -8.65
N ALA A 53 5.43 -30.53 -8.88
CA ALA A 53 5.14 -29.97 -10.19
C ALA A 53 6.26 -29.04 -10.70
N LEU A 54 6.77 -28.16 -9.85
CA LEU A 54 7.85 -27.25 -10.21
C LEU A 54 9.17 -27.98 -10.42
N MET A 55 9.48 -29.01 -9.63
CA MET A 55 10.68 -29.82 -9.84
C MET A 55 10.60 -30.59 -11.15
N LEU A 56 9.45 -31.20 -11.47
CA LEU A 56 9.25 -31.86 -12.75
C LEU A 56 9.50 -30.89 -13.92
N PHE A 57 8.95 -29.68 -13.86
CA PHE A 57 9.16 -28.71 -14.92
C PHE A 57 10.62 -28.20 -14.97
N ILE A 58 11.26 -27.95 -13.83
CA ILE A 58 12.65 -27.48 -13.78
C ILE A 58 13.63 -28.53 -14.29
N PHE A 59 13.36 -29.83 -14.12
CA PHE A 59 14.26 -30.89 -14.57
C PHE A 59 13.93 -31.46 -15.94
N PHE A 60 12.66 -31.52 -16.33
CA PHE A 60 12.22 -32.13 -17.59
C PHE A 60 11.67 -31.12 -18.62
N GLY A 61 11.39 -29.88 -18.22
CA GLY A 61 10.88 -28.85 -19.14
C GLY A 61 11.96 -28.19 -20.01
N GLU A 62 11.53 -27.66 -21.15
CA GLU A 62 12.34 -26.88 -22.10
C GLU A 62 12.52 -25.42 -21.64
N ILE A 63 13.19 -25.23 -20.51
CA ILE A 63 13.41 -23.89 -19.91
C ILE A 63 14.71 -23.21 -20.35
N PHE A 64 15.52 -23.89 -21.16
CA PHE A 64 16.75 -23.37 -21.75
C PHE A 64 16.63 -23.41 -23.27
N ASN A 65 17.07 -22.33 -23.90
CA ASN A 65 17.29 -22.29 -25.35
C ASN A 65 18.49 -23.16 -25.74
N GLU A 66 18.63 -23.48 -27.03
CA GLU A 66 19.76 -24.25 -27.56
C GLU A 66 21.12 -23.58 -27.29
N ASP A 67 21.15 -22.26 -27.09
CA ASP A 67 22.33 -21.49 -26.69
C ASP A 67 22.64 -21.54 -25.18
N GLY A 68 21.85 -22.30 -24.40
CA GLY A 68 21.97 -22.43 -22.95
C GLY A 68 21.50 -21.19 -22.16
N SER A 69 20.86 -20.22 -22.81
CA SER A 69 20.20 -19.08 -22.17
C SER A 69 18.85 -19.48 -21.58
N MET A 70 18.45 -18.84 -20.48
CA MET A 70 17.18 -19.14 -19.81
C MET A 70 16.02 -18.49 -20.57
N GLN A 71 14.97 -19.27 -20.84
CA GLN A 71 13.70 -18.74 -21.35
C GLN A 71 12.94 -18.02 -20.23
N LYS A 72 13.36 -16.80 -19.91
CA LYS A 72 12.91 -16.03 -18.74
C LYS A 72 11.40 -15.94 -18.66
N ASN A 73 10.74 -15.61 -19.76
CA ASN A 73 9.29 -15.42 -19.78
C ASN A 73 8.56 -16.73 -19.46
N GLN A 74 9.04 -17.86 -19.96
CA GLN A 74 8.46 -19.17 -19.66
C GLN A 74 8.70 -19.58 -18.21
N ILE A 75 9.92 -19.38 -17.68
CA ILE A 75 10.24 -19.67 -16.28
C ILE A 75 9.40 -18.81 -15.34
N ILE A 76 9.28 -17.50 -15.62
CA ILE A 76 8.43 -16.58 -14.85
C ILE A 76 7.00 -17.05 -14.89
N LEU A 77 6.46 -17.28 -16.09
CA LEU A 77 5.07 -17.69 -16.28
C LEU A 77 4.78 -19.00 -15.54
N MET A 78 5.64 -20.00 -15.67
CA MET A 78 5.47 -21.30 -15.04
C MET A 78 5.54 -21.23 -13.51
N LEU A 79 6.59 -20.60 -12.95
CA LEU A 79 6.73 -20.43 -11.50
C LEU A 79 5.56 -19.64 -10.91
N THR A 80 5.20 -18.52 -11.54
CA THR A 80 4.09 -17.68 -11.06
C THR A 80 2.75 -18.38 -11.21
N THR A 81 2.50 -19.13 -12.28
CA THR A 81 1.24 -19.85 -12.49
C THR A 81 1.03 -20.93 -11.44
N VAL A 82 2.02 -21.79 -11.18
CA VAL A 82 1.88 -22.84 -10.16
C VAL A 82 1.62 -22.22 -8.79
N ILE A 83 2.37 -21.19 -8.43
CA ILE A 83 2.20 -20.51 -7.15
C ILE A 83 0.83 -19.81 -7.07
N CYS A 84 0.35 -19.19 -8.14
CA CYS A 84 -0.97 -18.58 -8.19
C CYS A 84 -2.08 -19.63 -8.02
N ILE A 85 -1.98 -20.78 -8.67
CA ILE A 85 -2.96 -21.87 -8.53
C ILE A 85 -3.07 -22.31 -7.07
N ILE A 86 -1.94 -22.47 -6.39
CA ILE A 86 -1.89 -22.84 -4.96
C ILE A 86 -2.54 -21.77 -4.10
N GLN A 87 -2.19 -20.50 -4.33
CA GLN A 87 -2.75 -19.38 -3.56
C GLN A 87 -4.26 -19.25 -3.78
N ILE A 88 -4.75 -19.43 -5.01
CA ILE A 88 -6.19 -19.42 -5.32
C ILE A 88 -6.89 -20.60 -4.65
N THR A 89 -6.31 -21.80 -4.70
CA THR A 89 -6.88 -23.00 -4.08
C THR A 89 -6.97 -22.83 -2.57
N LEU A 90 -5.92 -22.28 -1.95
CA LEU A 90 -5.89 -22.01 -0.52
C LEU A 90 -6.84 -20.88 -0.12
N ALA A 91 -6.97 -19.85 -0.96
CA ALA A 91 -7.97 -18.81 -0.76
C ALA A 91 -9.38 -19.39 -0.80
N PHE A 92 -9.68 -20.27 -1.75
CA PHE A 92 -10.96 -20.97 -1.83
C PHE A 92 -11.21 -21.90 -0.63
N ALA A 93 -10.19 -22.65 -0.19
CA ALA A 93 -10.29 -23.46 1.03
C ALA A 93 -10.62 -22.57 2.25
N THR A 94 -9.89 -21.47 2.41
CA THR A 94 -10.13 -20.50 3.49
C THR A 94 -11.53 -19.89 3.41
N TYR A 95 -12.01 -19.58 2.20
CA TYR A 95 -13.38 -19.11 1.98
C TYR A 95 -14.41 -20.14 2.48
N SER A 96 -14.32 -21.39 2.02
CA SER A 96 -15.25 -22.46 2.39
C SER A 96 -15.24 -22.73 3.88
N PHE A 97 -14.07 -22.72 4.53
CA PHE A 97 -13.99 -22.87 5.99
C PHE A 97 -14.58 -21.69 6.75
N LYS A 98 -14.32 -20.44 6.32
CA LYS A 98 -14.92 -19.27 6.96
C LYS A 98 -16.44 -19.25 6.81
N GLN A 99 -16.96 -19.68 5.66
CA GLN A 99 -18.40 -19.83 5.45
C GLN A 99 -18.99 -20.89 6.40
N LEU A 100 -18.31 -22.03 6.56
CA LEU A 100 -18.80 -23.11 7.43
C LEU A 100 -18.70 -22.75 8.92
N ASP A 101 -17.63 -22.09 9.34
CA ASP A 101 -17.47 -21.58 10.71
C ASP A 101 -18.55 -20.55 11.04
N PHE A 102 -18.87 -19.70 10.07
CA PHE A 102 -19.95 -18.74 10.18
C PHE A 102 -21.33 -19.39 10.36
N GLU A 103 -21.68 -20.36 9.51
CA GLU A 103 -22.92 -21.10 9.63
C GLU A 103 -23.03 -21.79 11.00
N ASN A 104 -21.91 -22.28 11.53
CA ASN A 104 -21.84 -22.85 12.87
C ASN A 104 -22.03 -21.81 13.98
N GLU A 105 -21.38 -20.63 13.89
CA GLU A 105 -21.54 -19.55 14.88
C GLU A 105 -22.97 -19.02 14.91
N SER A 106 -23.56 -18.79 13.73
CA SER A 106 -24.96 -18.38 13.58
C SER A 106 -25.91 -19.44 14.17
N LEU A 107 -25.68 -20.72 13.90
CA LEU A 107 -26.45 -21.81 14.49
C LEU A 107 -26.30 -21.88 16.03
N GLN A 108 -25.11 -21.63 16.58
CA GLN A 108 -24.88 -21.61 18.03
C GLN A 108 -25.64 -20.45 18.70
N LYS A 109 -25.64 -19.26 18.09
CA LYS A 109 -26.45 -18.12 18.57
C LYS A 109 -27.94 -18.44 18.49
N ALA A 110 -28.40 -19.04 17.39
CA ALA A 110 -29.78 -19.48 17.23
C ALA A 110 -30.17 -20.52 18.30
N LYS A 111 -29.30 -21.49 18.60
CA LYS A 111 -29.49 -22.45 19.71
C LYS A 111 -29.58 -21.75 21.07
N GLY A 112 -28.72 -20.77 21.33
CA GLY A 112 -28.76 -19.98 22.57
C GLY A 112 -30.07 -19.20 22.71
N ILE A 113 -30.54 -18.57 21.63
CA ILE A 113 -31.84 -17.89 21.59
C ILE A 113 -32.97 -18.90 21.82
N PHE A 114 -32.93 -20.06 21.18
CA PHE A 114 -33.92 -21.12 21.37
C PHE A 114 -33.97 -21.63 22.81
N LEU A 115 -32.82 -21.86 23.47
CA LEU A 115 -32.77 -22.30 24.86
C LEU A 115 -33.40 -21.26 25.81
N ASN A 116 -33.14 -19.97 25.57
CA ASN A 116 -33.77 -18.88 26.32
C ASN A 116 -35.28 -18.77 26.05
N MET A 117 -35.72 -19.02 24.82
CA MET A 117 -37.15 -19.05 24.49
C MET A 117 -37.84 -20.24 25.14
N LYS A 118 -37.23 -21.43 25.07
CA LYS A 118 -37.81 -22.67 25.61
C LYS A 118 -38.09 -22.60 27.10
N SER A 119 -37.27 -21.88 27.88
CA SER A 119 -37.51 -21.66 29.31
C SER A 119 -38.65 -20.67 29.60
N GLN A 120 -39.00 -19.80 28.64
CA GLN A 120 -40.03 -18.75 28.79
C GLN A 120 -41.37 -19.12 28.13
N MET A 121 -41.37 -20.04 27.16
CA MET A 121 -42.56 -20.53 26.46
C MET A 121 -43.68 -21.12 27.35
N PRO A 122 -43.41 -21.74 28.53
CA PRO A 122 -44.46 -22.26 29.40
C PRO A 122 -45.28 -21.18 30.11
N ALA A 123 -44.92 -19.88 29.99
CA ALA A 123 -45.67 -18.80 30.61
C ALA A 123 -46.90 -18.41 29.76
N ASP A 124 -48.05 -18.21 30.39
CA ASP A 124 -49.35 -17.89 29.75
C ASP A 124 -49.35 -16.63 28.84
N ASN A 125 -48.28 -15.83 28.85
CA ASN A 125 -48.13 -14.58 28.09
C ASN A 125 -46.79 -14.49 27.32
N PHE A 126 -46.29 -15.59 26.75
CA PHE A 126 -45.06 -15.57 25.94
C PHE A 126 -45.19 -14.71 24.67
N ASP A 127 -44.53 -13.56 24.64
CA ASP A 127 -44.46 -12.65 23.48
C ASP A 127 -43.10 -12.75 22.78
N ILE A 128 -43.10 -13.29 21.56
CA ILE A 128 -41.91 -13.43 20.71
C ILE A 128 -41.24 -12.08 20.46
N LYS A 129 -41.96 -10.95 20.49
CA LYS A 129 -41.37 -9.62 20.27
C LYS A 129 -40.35 -9.21 21.34
N LYS A 130 -40.41 -9.81 22.53
CA LYS A 130 -39.46 -9.54 23.61
C LYS A 130 -38.17 -10.35 23.48
N VAL A 131 -38.12 -11.31 22.55
CA VAL A 131 -36.92 -12.09 22.27
C VAL A 131 -35.92 -11.20 21.56
N LYS A 132 -34.78 -10.95 22.21
CA LYS A 132 -33.68 -10.21 21.60
C LYS A 132 -33.06 -11.05 20.50
N THR A 133 -33.34 -10.73 19.25
CA THR A 133 -32.67 -11.33 18.10
C THR A 133 -31.27 -10.78 17.96
N SER A 134 -30.42 -11.55 17.28
CA SER A 134 -29.08 -11.12 16.88
C SER A 134 -29.09 -10.70 15.40
N ASP A 135 -28.07 -9.96 14.96
CA ASP A 135 -28.00 -9.44 13.58
C ASP A 135 -28.03 -10.54 12.50
N GLU A 136 -27.68 -11.78 12.88
CA GLU A 136 -27.69 -12.95 12.01
C GLU A 136 -29.10 -13.53 11.76
N ILE A 137 -30.07 -13.23 12.63
CA ILE A 137 -31.43 -13.78 12.59
C ILE A 137 -32.41 -12.65 12.25
N SER A 138 -33.06 -12.78 11.10
CA SER A 138 -33.98 -11.76 10.57
C SER A 138 -35.39 -11.85 11.14
N SER A 139 -35.88 -13.07 11.36
CA SER A 139 -37.22 -13.35 11.87
C SER A 139 -37.22 -14.61 12.72
N VAL A 140 -38.09 -14.64 13.72
CA VAL A 140 -38.36 -15.81 14.54
C VAL A 140 -39.86 -16.05 14.57
N TYR A 141 -40.27 -17.26 14.22
CA TYR A 141 -41.68 -17.65 14.24
C TYR A 141 -41.84 -19.11 14.66
N ILE A 142 -43.03 -19.44 15.17
CA ILE A 142 -43.39 -20.76 15.65
C ILE A 142 -44.44 -21.32 14.72
N ILE A 143 -44.20 -22.52 14.20
CA ILE A 143 -45.15 -23.25 13.35
C ILE A 143 -45.65 -24.52 14.06
N ASN A 144 -46.86 -24.95 13.70
CA ASN A 144 -47.38 -26.27 14.06
C ASN A 144 -46.99 -27.34 12.99
N GLU A 145 -47.40 -28.59 13.21
CA GLU A 145 -47.14 -29.72 12.30
C GLU A 145 -47.67 -29.52 10.85
N LYS A 146 -48.61 -28.59 10.67
CA LYS A 146 -49.18 -28.24 9.35
C LYS A 146 -48.52 -27.00 8.73
N ASN A 147 -47.37 -26.57 9.26
CA ASN A 147 -46.65 -25.36 8.88
C ASN A 147 -47.46 -24.05 9.03
N ILE A 148 -48.47 -24.03 9.90
CA ILE A 148 -49.26 -22.83 10.19
C ILE A 148 -48.58 -22.05 11.31
N VAL A 149 -48.28 -20.78 11.06
CA VAL A 149 -47.64 -19.89 12.04
C VAL A 149 -48.57 -19.59 13.21
N GLN A 150 -48.14 -19.95 14.40
CA GLN A 150 -48.86 -19.71 15.67
C GLN A 150 -48.46 -18.38 16.29
N ASN A 151 -47.18 -18.00 16.18
CA ASN A 151 -46.65 -16.77 16.76
C ASN A 151 -45.42 -16.35 15.96
N SER A 152 -45.22 -15.06 15.72
CA SER A 152 -44.11 -14.53 14.90
C SER A 152 -43.71 -13.13 15.36
N THR A 153 -42.43 -12.79 15.16
CA THR A 153 -41.96 -11.40 15.22
C THR A 153 -42.71 -10.48 14.25
N ASP A 154 -43.17 -11.02 13.11
CA ASP A 154 -44.05 -10.35 12.15
C ASP A 154 -45.51 -10.83 12.30
N LYS A 155 -46.39 -9.97 12.82
CA LYS A 155 -47.81 -10.29 13.03
C LYS A 155 -48.55 -10.62 11.73
N ALA A 156 -48.07 -10.14 10.57
CA ALA A 156 -48.71 -10.42 9.29
C ALA A 156 -48.56 -11.88 8.83
N GLN A 157 -47.70 -12.66 9.49
CA GLN A 157 -47.46 -14.07 9.20
C GLN A 157 -48.34 -15.03 10.02
N ILE A 158 -48.91 -14.57 11.14
CA ILE A 158 -49.71 -15.42 12.04
C ILE A 158 -50.94 -15.96 11.30
N GLY A 159 -51.17 -17.28 11.39
CA GLY A 159 -52.27 -17.99 10.73
C GLY A 159 -52.01 -18.37 9.26
N LYS A 160 -50.89 -17.96 8.66
CA LYS A 160 -50.53 -18.37 7.29
C LYS A 160 -49.79 -19.71 7.29
N ASN A 161 -50.00 -20.48 6.23
CA ASN A 161 -49.17 -21.63 5.91
C ASN A 161 -47.90 -21.12 5.20
N ILE A 162 -46.73 -21.36 5.79
CA ILE A 162 -45.45 -20.88 5.26
C ILE A 162 -44.59 -22.09 4.90
N GLU A 163 -44.09 -22.09 3.67
CA GLU A 163 -43.06 -23.03 3.25
C GLU A 163 -41.71 -22.56 3.82
N VAL A 164 -41.17 -23.37 4.72
CA VAL A 164 -39.89 -23.07 5.37
C VAL A 164 -38.76 -23.55 4.48
N ASP A 165 -37.87 -22.66 4.05
CA ASP A 165 -36.68 -23.04 3.28
C ASP A 165 -35.60 -23.61 4.23
N PRO A 166 -35.23 -24.90 4.11
CA PRO A 166 -34.23 -25.52 4.98
C PRO A 166 -32.82 -24.95 4.81
N LEU A 167 -32.51 -24.25 3.71
CA LEU A 167 -31.21 -23.61 3.49
C LEU A 167 -31.12 -22.20 4.09
N LYS A 168 -32.26 -21.59 4.41
CA LYS A 168 -32.33 -20.20 4.91
C LYS A 168 -32.89 -20.09 6.33
N SER A 169 -33.15 -21.21 6.99
CA SER A 169 -33.76 -21.20 8.32
C SER A 169 -33.22 -22.29 9.23
N TYR A 170 -33.07 -21.96 10.50
CA TYR A 170 -32.81 -22.93 11.57
C TYR A 170 -34.12 -23.41 12.16
N ARG A 171 -34.25 -24.72 12.37
CA ARG A 171 -35.46 -25.35 12.92
C ARG A 171 -35.14 -26.02 14.24
N PHE A 172 -35.92 -25.69 15.26
CA PHE A 172 -35.80 -26.27 16.60
C PHE A 172 -37.15 -26.85 17.04
N PRO A 173 -37.30 -28.20 17.03
CA PRO A 173 -38.54 -28.84 17.46
C PRO A 173 -38.74 -28.73 18.97
N ASN A 174 -40.00 -28.52 19.39
CA ASN A 174 -40.42 -28.41 20.79
C ASN A 174 -41.84 -28.99 20.97
N GLY A 175 -41.96 -30.32 21.03
CA GLY A 175 -43.26 -31.00 21.03
C GLY A 175 -43.95 -30.85 19.67
N ASN A 176 -45.22 -30.43 19.67
CA ASN A 176 -46.04 -30.25 18.46
C ASN A 176 -45.77 -28.91 17.75
N LEU A 177 -44.83 -28.13 18.26
CA LEU A 177 -44.45 -26.82 17.74
C LEU A 177 -42.98 -26.85 17.30
N THR A 178 -42.66 -26.15 16.22
CA THR A 178 -41.28 -25.94 15.76
C THR A 178 -40.98 -24.45 15.76
N VAL A 179 -39.88 -24.07 16.41
CA VAL A 179 -39.35 -22.71 16.33
C VAL A 179 -38.47 -22.61 15.09
N VAL A 180 -38.79 -21.67 14.23
CA VAL A 180 -38.07 -21.39 13.00
C VAL A 180 -37.43 -20.02 13.11
N MET A 181 -36.16 -19.94 12.74
CA MET A 181 -35.36 -18.72 12.77
C MET A 181 -34.75 -18.50 11.39
N ASP A 182 -35.16 -17.48 10.65
CA ASP A 182 -34.63 -17.22 9.31
C ASP A 182 -33.30 -16.46 9.38
N ILE A 183 -32.34 -16.92 8.58
CA ILE A 183 -31.02 -16.33 8.47
C ILE A 183 -31.11 -15.05 7.63
N SER A 184 -30.50 -13.97 8.11
CA SER A 184 -30.49 -12.68 7.39
C SER A 184 -29.66 -12.75 6.10
N GLU A 185 -30.32 -12.65 4.93
CA GLU A 185 -29.65 -12.61 3.63
C GLU A 185 -28.70 -11.40 3.49
N GLU A 186 -29.07 -10.26 4.05
CA GLU A 186 -28.24 -9.04 3.99
C GLU A 186 -26.96 -9.21 4.80
N TYR A 187 -27.06 -9.84 5.96
CA TYR A 187 -25.93 -10.14 6.81
C TYR A 187 -25.00 -11.17 6.16
N GLN A 188 -25.55 -12.25 5.59
CA GLN A 188 -24.79 -13.23 4.80
C GLN A 188 -24.05 -12.56 3.63
N LYS A 189 -24.72 -11.72 2.83
CA LYS A 189 -24.09 -11.01 1.70
C LYS A 189 -22.96 -10.08 2.16
N LYS A 190 -23.16 -9.32 3.24
CA LYS A 190 -22.12 -8.43 3.81
C LYS A 190 -20.91 -9.24 4.27
N MET A 191 -21.15 -10.38 4.91
CA MET A 191 -20.10 -11.22 5.44
C MET A 191 -19.29 -11.94 4.36
N VAL A 192 -19.97 -12.59 3.40
CA VAL A 192 -19.36 -13.23 2.23
C VAL A 192 -18.50 -12.22 1.47
N ARG A 193 -19.01 -11.00 1.25
CA ARG A 193 -18.25 -9.93 0.60
C ARG A 193 -16.99 -9.55 1.39
N LYS A 194 -17.07 -9.47 2.72
CA LYS A 194 -15.91 -9.18 3.58
C LYS A 194 -14.85 -10.27 3.45
N ILE A 195 -15.25 -11.54 3.57
CA ILE A 195 -14.35 -12.68 3.44
C ILE A 195 -13.64 -12.67 2.08
N LEU A 196 -14.40 -12.47 1.00
CA LEU A 196 -13.87 -12.43 -0.36
C LEU A 196 -12.84 -11.30 -0.54
N LEU A 197 -13.13 -10.11 -0.01
CA LEU A 197 -12.21 -8.96 -0.09
C LEU A 197 -10.92 -9.20 0.70
N ASP A 198 -10.99 -9.81 1.89
CA ASP A 198 -9.81 -10.17 2.69
C ASP A 198 -8.92 -11.15 1.91
N LEU A 199 -9.51 -12.20 1.35
CA LEU A 199 -8.81 -13.23 0.58
C LEU A 199 -8.18 -12.66 -0.68
N LEU A 200 -8.90 -11.82 -1.41
CA LEU A 200 -8.40 -11.17 -2.62
C LEU A 200 -7.21 -10.24 -2.31
N THR A 201 -7.23 -9.56 -1.14
CA THR A 201 -6.13 -8.69 -0.70
C THR A 201 -4.87 -9.51 -0.43
N VAL A 202 -5.00 -10.62 0.31
CA VAL A 202 -3.90 -11.56 0.60
C VAL A 202 -3.36 -12.18 -0.70
N LEU A 203 -4.26 -12.62 -1.58
CA LEU A 203 -3.93 -13.20 -2.87
C LEU A 203 -3.10 -12.23 -3.71
N ILE A 204 -3.58 -11.00 -3.93
CA ILE A 204 -2.86 -10.02 -4.75
C ILE A 204 -1.47 -9.71 -4.16
N ALA A 205 -1.39 -9.48 -2.84
CA ALA A 205 -0.12 -9.16 -2.20
C ALA A 205 0.87 -10.33 -2.29
N SER A 206 0.40 -11.57 -2.12
CA SER A 206 1.22 -12.77 -2.28
C SER A 206 1.67 -13.01 -3.72
N VAL A 207 0.84 -12.72 -4.72
CA VAL A 207 1.22 -12.78 -6.14
C VAL A 207 2.31 -11.77 -6.47
N ILE A 208 2.19 -10.52 -5.99
CA ILE A 208 3.22 -9.48 -6.19
C ILE A 208 4.54 -9.90 -5.53
N LEU A 209 4.49 -10.38 -4.27
CA LEU A 209 5.67 -10.88 -3.57
C LEU A 209 6.32 -12.03 -4.34
N THR A 210 5.52 -12.98 -4.82
CA THR A 210 5.99 -14.13 -5.62
C THR A 210 6.71 -13.64 -6.87
N PHE A 211 6.10 -12.71 -7.61
CA PHE A 211 6.65 -12.19 -8.84
C PHE A 211 8.02 -11.53 -8.62
N GLU A 212 8.17 -10.73 -7.56
CA GLU A 212 9.44 -10.09 -7.22
C GLU A 212 10.52 -11.11 -6.81
N LEU A 213 10.14 -12.16 -6.05
CA LEU A 213 11.05 -13.23 -5.68
C LEU A 213 11.53 -14.05 -6.89
N VAL A 214 10.62 -14.35 -7.83
CA VAL A 214 10.96 -15.08 -9.06
C VAL A 214 11.90 -14.26 -9.94
N ILE A 215 11.63 -12.95 -10.11
CA ILE A 215 12.53 -12.06 -10.86
C ILE A 215 13.91 -12.01 -10.20
N PHE A 216 13.98 -11.94 -8.87
CA PHE A 216 15.24 -11.98 -8.13
C PHE A 216 16.02 -13.26 -8.39
N ILE A 217 15.37 -14.43 -8.33
CA ILE A 217 16.01 -15.73 -8.59
C ILE A 217 16.61 -15.81 -9.98
N ILE A 218 15.82 -15.46 -11.00
CA ILE A 218 16.27 -15.50 -12.39
C ILE A 218 17.50 -14.61 -12.53
N LYS A 219 17.43 -13.38 -12.02
CA LYS A 219 18.53 -12.44 -12.10
C LYS A 219 19.78 -12.95 -11.38
N PHE A 220 19.62 -13.53 -10.20
CA PHE A 220 20.72 -14.10 -9.43
C PHE A 220 21.42 -15.26 -10.17
N ILE A 221 20.65 -16.15 -10.80
CA ILE A 221 21.20 -17.26 -11.60
C ILE A 221 21.94 -16.72 -12.83
N GLU A 222 21.38 -15.74 -13.53
CA GLU A 222 22.06 -15.09 -14.66
C GLU A 222 23.43 -14.58 -14.23
N ASP A 223 23.49 -13.76 -13.18
CA ASP A 223 24.74 -13.15 -12.72
C ASP A 223 25.75 -14.20 -12.22
N LYS A 224 25.29 -15.29 -11.59
CA LYS A 224 26.13 -16.39 -11.10
C LYS A 224 26.78 -17.20 -12.23
N PHE A 225 26.07 -17.39 -13.35
CA PHE A 225 26.51 -18.21 -14.48
C PHE A 225 26.85 -17.39 -15.75
N GLU A 226 26.89 -16.06 -15.67
CA GLU A 226 27.36 -15.18 -16.75
C GLU A 226 28.88 -15.31 -16.92
N ASP A 227 29.33 -15.54 -18.15
CA ASP A 227 30.73 -15.73 -18.53
C ASP A 227 31.60 -14.52 -18.19
N LYS A 228 32.85 -14.79 -17.79
CA LYS A 228 33.82 -13.76 -17.38
C LYS A 228 34.16 -12.77 -18.50
N GLU A 229 34.17 -13.21 -19.76
CA GLU A 229 34.44 -12.34 -20.92
C GLU A 229 33.29 -11.35 -21.20
N VAL A 230 32.04 -11.79 -21.02
CA VAL A 230 30.85 -10.94 -21.16
C VAL A 230 30.71 -9.96 -19.99
N LYS A 231 31.10 -10.39 -18.78
CA LYS A 231 31.21 -9.52 -17.59
C LYS A 231 32.19 -8.36 -17.78
N GLY A 232 33.28 -8.56 -18.53
CA GLY A 232 34.26 -7.50 -18.84
C GLY A 232 33.75 -6.47 -19.86
N ARG A 233 32.80 -6.83 -20.73
CA ARG A 233 32.25 -5.95 -21.78
C ARG A 233 31.10 -5.06 -21.30
N LYS A 234 30.30 -5.50 -20.32
CA LYS A 234 29.22 -4.69 -19.74
C LYS A 234 29.74 -3.83 -18.59
N SER A 235 30.14 -2.59 -18.91
CA SER A 235 30.50 -1.53 -17.95
C SER A 235 29.27 -1.00 -17.19
N SER A 236 28.53 -1.86 -16.48
CA SER A 236 27.40 -1.44 -15.65
C SER A 236 27.54 -2.02 -14.26
N TYR A 237 27.59 -1.13 -13.26
CA TYR A 237 27.76 -1.52 -11.87
C TYR A 237 26.65 -2.46 -11.38
N LYS A 238 26.99 -3.44 -10.53
CA LYS A 238 26.03 -4.43 -10.01
C LYS A 238 24.83 -3.80 -9.31
N MET A 239 24.99 -2.68 -8.58
CA MET A 239 23.84 -2.05 -7.90
C MET A 239 22.78 -1.54 -8.87
N VAL A 240 23.19 -1.10 -10.08
CA VAL A 240 22.25 -0.69 -11.13
C VAL A 240 21.48 -1.90 -11.65
N ARG A 241 22.15 -3.04 -11.84
CA ARG A 241 21.51 -4.30 -12.28
C ARG A 241 20.49 -4.84 -11.28
N TYR A 242 20.68 -4.58 -9.98
CA TYR A 242 19.79 -5.01 -8.89
C TYR A 242 18.90 -3.89 -8.34
N VAL A 243 18.81 -2.74 -9.02
CA VAL A 243 18.10 -1.55 -8.50
C VAL A 243 16.66 -1.86 -8.10
N ARG A 244 15.95 -2.68 -8.89
CA ARG A 244 14.58 -3.11 -8.61
C ARG A 244 14.48 -3.89 -7.31
N GLN A 245 15.36 -4.86 -7.09
CA GLN A 245 15.29 -5.76 -5.94
C GLN A 245 15.75 -5.07 -4.66
N ILE A 246 16.77 -4.20 -4.75
CA ILE A 246 17.18 -3.35 -3.63
C ILE A 246 16.04 -2.42 -3.22
N ALA A 247 15.39 -1.78 -4.20
CA ALA A 247 14.24 -0.92 -3.93
C ALA A 247 13.07 -1.71 -3.33
N PHE A 248 12.72 -2.86 -3.92
CA PHE A 248 11.65 -3.71 -3.40
C PHE A 248 11.89 -4.09 -1.93
N LEU A 249 13.05 -4.65 -1.59
CA LEU A 249 13.35 -5.09 -0.24
C LEU A 249 13.33 -3.94 0.77
N PHE A 250 13.94 -2.80 0.42
CA PHE A 250 13.94 -1.63 1.29
C PHE A 250 12.53 -1.07 1.53
N TYR A 251 11.72 -0.92 0.49
CA TYR A 251 10.36 -0.38 0.65
C TYR A 251 9.41 -1.38 1.29
N PHE A 252 9.58 -2.68 1.03
CA PHE A 252 8.85 -3.75 1.72
C PHE A 252 9.06 -3.68 3.23
N SER A 253 10.32 -3.62 3.68
CA SER A 253 10.63 -3.59 5.11
C SER A 253 10.26 -2.24 5.74
N SER A 254 10.67 -1.12 5.15
CA SER A 254 10.49 0.21 5.74
C SER A 254 9.03 0.68 5.75
N ARG A 255 8.19 0.19 4.83
CA ARG A 255 6.77 0.56 4.75
C ARG A 255 5.82 -0.47 5.36
N MET A 256 6.35 -1.47 6.04
CA MET A 256 5.53 -2.47 6.74
C MET A 256 4.62 -1.83 7.80
N ALA A 257 5.10 -0.79 8.48
CA ALA A 257 4.33 -0.13 9.55
C ALA A 257 3.48 1.06 9.11
N ILE A 258 3.50 1.43 7.81
CA ILE A 258 2.98 2.71 7.34
C ILE A 258 1.51 2.96 7.72
N THR A 259 0.69 1.91 7.77
CA THR A 259 -0.75 1.98 7.97
C THR A 259 -1.16 2.18 9.43
N PHE A 260 -0.26 1.96 10.39
CA PHE A 260 -0.59 2.01 11.81
C PHE A 260 0.35 2.87 12.66
N ILE A 261 1.35 3.55 12.07
CA ILE A 261 2.17 4.54 12.81
C ILE A 261 1.28 5.61 13.46
N THR A 262 0.28 6.11 12.74
CA THR A 262 -0.64 7.15 13.23
C THR A 262 -1.60 6.60 14.30
N ILE A 263 -2.01 5.34 14.16
CA ILE A 263 -2.81 4.64 15.17
C ILE A 263 -2.02 4.46 16.46
N MET A 264 -0.75 4.02 16.37
CA MET A 264 0.14 3.92 17.53
C MET A 264 0.34 5.28 18.22
N ALA A 265 0.57 6.34 17.45
CA ALA A 265 0.70 7.68 17.99
C ALA A 265 -0.56 8.13 18.73
N LYS A 266 -1.73 7.85 18.16
CA LYS A 266 -3.03 8.15 18.79
C LYS A 266 -3.24 7.35 20.07
N ASN A 267 -2.86 6.08 20.09
CA ASN A 267 -2.98 5.20 21.25
C ASN A 267 -2.05 5.58 22.40
N LEU A 268 -0.84 6.08 22.10
CA LEU A 268 0.09 6.62 23.11
C LEU A 268 -0.48 7.88 23.78
N GLY A 269 -1.27 8.67 23.05
CA GLY A 269 -1.96 9.85 23.58
C GLY A 269 -1.01 10.91 24.15
N GLY A 270 -1.49 11.65 25.16
CA GLY A 270 -0.73 12.70 25.83
C GLY A 270 -0.77 14.05 25.11
N SER A 271 0.27 14.86 25.32
CA SER A 271 0.43 16.17 24.70
C SER A 271 1.90 16.45 24.36
N PHE A 272 2.15 17.11 23.24
CA PHE A 272 3.48 17.54 22.84
C PHE A 272 3.42 18.95 22.26
N PHE A 273 4.16 19.91 22.84
CA PHE A 273 4.12 21.33 22.44
C PHE A 273 2.69 21.90 22.30
N GLY A 274 1.79 21.57 23.24
CA GLY A 274 0.41 22.03 23.22
C GLY A 274 -0.53 21.29 22.27
N PHE A 275 -0.02 20.46 21.35
CA PHE A 275 -0.85 19.62 20.49
C PHE A 275 -1.38 18.39 21.22
N LYS A 276 -2.64 18.02 20.92
CA LYS A 276 -3.36 16.88 21.49
C LYS A 276 -4.20 16.16 20.43
N GLY A 277 -4.71 14.97 20.76
CA GLY A 277 -5.68 14.24 19.94
C GLY A 277 -5.15 13.88 18.56
N ASN A 278 -5.98 14.07 17.52
CA ASN A 278 -5.60 13.68 16.16
C ASN A 278 -4.41 14.50 15.64
N VAL A 279 -4.34 15.82 15.90
CA VAL A 279 -3.18 16.64 15.49
C VAL A 279 -1.85 16.07 16.04
N LEU A 280 -1.84 15.66 17.31
CA LEU A 280 -0.69 15.00 17.94
C LEU A 280 -0.31 13.69 17.23
N ALA A 281 -1.30 12.88 16.83
CA ALA A 281 -1.06 11.65 16.09
C ALA A 281 -0.37 11.87 14.72
N GLY A 282 -0.42 13.09 14.18
CA GLY A 282 0.24 13.46 12.91
C GLY A 282 1.68 13.95 13.07
N ILE A 283 2.09 14.32 14.29
CA ILE A 283 3.43 14.86 14.56
C ILE A 283 4.54 13.85 14.27
N PRO A 284 4.43 12.55 14.62
CA PRO A 284 5.50 11.59 14.33
C PRO A 284 5.78 11.44 12.83
N GLN A 285 4.73 11.39 12.01
CA GLN A 285 4.86 11.34 10.54
C GLN A 285 5.44 12.65 9.98
N SER A 286 5.07 13.79 10.58
CA SER A 286 5.63 15.09 10.22
C SER A 286 7.13 15.16 10.55
N ALA A 287 7.53 14.68 11.73
CA ALA A 287 8.93 14.62 12.15
C ALA A 287 9.77 13.70 11.25
N GLU A 288 9.22 12.56 10.82
CA GLU A 288 9.84 11.68 9.82
C GLU A 288 10.11 12.44 8.51
N LEU A 289 9.10 13.14 7.97
CA LEU A 289 9.23 13.87 6.71
C LEU A 289 10.19 15.07 6.81
N LEU A 290 10.21 15.76 7.94
CA LEU A 290 11.14 16.86 8.20
C LEU A 290 12.59 16.37 8.14
N LEU A 291 12.92 15.31 8.88
CA LEU A 291 14.28 14.78 8.90
C LEU A 291 14.66 14.06 7.60
N THR A 292 13.68 13.54 6.85
CA THR A 292 13.90 13.12 5.46
C THR A 292 14.40 14.29 4.59
N CYS A 293 13.84 15.50 4.73
CA CYS A 293 14.29 16.67 3.96
C CYS A 293 15.75 17.02 4.27
N VAL A 294 16.13 16.98 5.55
CA VAL A 294 17.51 17.24 5.99
C VAL A 294 18.48 16.20 5.39
N ALA A 295 18.13 14.92 5.47
CA ALA A 295 18.95 13.84 4.94
C ALA A 295 19.11 13.91 3.42
N ILE A 296 18.06 14.28 2.67
CA ILE A 296 18.10 14.46 1.22
C ILE A 296 19.22 15.43 0.81
N PHE A 297 19.35 16.57 1.51
CA PHE A 297 20.38 17.57 1.22
C PHE A 297 21.79 17.02 1.46
N ALA A 298 21.99 16.31 2.57
CA ALA A 298 23.28 15.70 2.92
C ALA A 298 23.67 14.55 1.98
N THR A 299 22.69 13.81 1.47
CA THR A 299 22.90 12.60 0.64
C THR A 299 23.73 12.91 -0.60
N SER A 300 23.35 13.93 -1.36
CA SER A 300 24.02 14.25 -2.62
C SER A 300 25.50 14.56 -2.43
N ILE A 301 25.84 15.31 -1.37
CA ILE A 301 27.22 15.65 -1.02
C ILE A 301 28.03 14.40 -0.62
N ILE A 302 27.39 13.48 0.12
CA ILE A 302 28.05 12.24 0.57
C ILE A 302 28.33 11.30 -0.61
N ILE A 303 27.37 11.16 -1.55
CA ILE A 303 27.54 10.30 -2.72
C ILE A 303 28.70 10.77 -3.59
N GLU A 304 28.83 12.09 -3.82
CA GLU A 304 29.93 12.67 -4.59
C GLU A 304 31.29 12.41 -3.93
N LYS A 305 31.40 12.56 -2.60
CA LYS A 305 32.68 12.48 -1.88
C LYS A 305 33.10 11.07 -1.45
N LYS A 306 32.15 10.24 -1.02
CA LYS A 306 32.41 8.95 -0.35
C LYS A 306 31.71 7.76 -1.02
N GLY A 307 30.92 8.02 -2.05
CA GLY A 307 30.16 7.01 -2.78
C GLY A 307 28.82 6.67 -2.14
N TRP A 308 28.01 5.92 -2.87
CA TRP A 308 26.62 5.63 -2.49
C TRP A 308 26.48 4.73 -1.26
N LYS A 309 27.46 3.85 -1.00
CA LYS A 309 27.34 2.81 0.03
C LYS A 309 27.24 3.38 1.44
N LEU A 310 28.02 4.43 1.76
CA LEU A 310 27.95 5.08 3.07
C LEU A 310 26.56 5.66 3.33
N SER A 311 25.98 6.33 2.34
CA SER A 311 24.65 6.92 2.47
C SER A 311 23.57 5.85 2.57
N PHE A 312 23.57 4.85 1.68
CA PHE A 312 22.52 3.84 1.66
C PHE A 312 22.58 2.87 2.85
N VAL A 313 23.75 2.28 3.12
CA VAL A 313 23.93 1.31 4.23
C VAL A 313 23.79 2.00 5.58
N GLY A 314 24.38 3.20 5.73
CA GLY A 314 24.19 4.01 6.93
C GLY A 314 22.72 4.37 7.14
N GLY A 315 22.04 4.78 6.07
CA GLY A 315 20.60 5.04 6.08
C GLY A 315 19.77 3.83 6.51
N LEU A 316 20.05 2.64 5.98
CA LEU A 316 19.35 1.40 6.35
C LEU A 316 19.52 1.07 7.83
N PHE A 317 20.74 1.21 8.36
CA PHE A 317 21.01 0.99 9.78
C PHE A 317 20.23 1.97 10.66
N VAL A 318 20.21 3.26 10.29
CA VAL A 318 19.44 4.29 10.99
C VAL A 318 17.92 4.02 10.93
N VAL A 319 17.40 3.57 9.78
CA VAL A 319 15.99 3.14 9.65
C VAL A 319 15.68 1.96 10.57
N ALA A 320 16.55 0.94 10.61
CA ALA A 320 16.37 -0.22 11.46
C ALA A 320 16.37 0.16 12.95
N LEU A 321 17.31 1.01 13.37
CA LEU A 321 17.41 1.54 14.73
C LEU A 321 16.16 2.35 15.11
N GLY A 322 15.78 3.33 14.30
CA GLY A 322 14.60 4.15 14.59
C GLY A 322 13.31 3.34 14.62
N THR A 323 13.20 2.30 13.77
CA THR A 323 12.03 1.40 13.75
C THR A 323 12.00 0.53 15.00
N LEU A 324 13.15 0.05 15.47
CA LEU A 324 13.27 -0.69 16.72
C LEU A 324 12.93 0.20 17.92
N MET A 325 13.43 1.44 17.96
CA MET A 325 13.08 2.42 18.98
C MET A 325 11.57 2.75 18.96
N SER A 326 10.95 2.80 17.77
CA SER A 326 9.50 3.00 17.63
C SER A 326 8.72 1.86 18.30
N ALA A 327 9.22 0.62 18.21
CA ALA A 327 8.58 -0.56 18.81
C ALA A 327 8.56 -0.52 20.34
N PHE A 328 9.60 0.05 20.96
CA PHE A 328 9.74 0.16 22.42
C PHE A 328 9.37 1.54 22.98
N SER A 329 8.74 2.40 22.17
CA SER A 329 8.36 3.73 22.61
C SER A 329 7.20 3.66 23.61
N THR A 330 7.45 4.09 24.84
CA THR A 330 6.46 4.10 25.94
C THR A 330 5.66 5.40 26.03
N ASN A 331 6.14 6.47 25.38
CA ASN A 331 5.47 7.76 25.36
C ASN A 331 5.58 8.42 23.98
N ILE A 332 4.73 9.42 23.74
CA ILE A 332 4.64 10.09 22.43
C ILE A 332 5.93 10.82 22.04
N ALA A 333 6.68 11.38 23.01
CA ALA A 333 7.91 12.11 22.71
C ALA A 333 9.00 11.18 22.16
N LEU A 334 9.21 10.03 22.80
CA LEU A 334 10.14 9.00 22.34
C LEU A 334 9.69 8.43 20.98
N PHE A 335 8.38 8.31 20.76
CA PHE A 335 7.84 7.90 19.46
C PHE A 335 8.11 8.94 18.36
N ILE A 336 7.95 10.24 18.64
CA ILE A 336 8.29 11.32 17.70
C ILE A 336 9.77 11.30 17.35
N ILE A 337 10.65 11.17 18.35
CA ILE A 337 12.11 11.11 18.13
C ILE A 337 12.47 9.89 17.28
N SER A 338 11.94 8.72 17.62
CA SER A 338 12.23 7.48 16.88
C SER A 338 11.72 7.55 15.43
N ARG A 339 10.53 8.11 15.17
CA ARG A 339 10.04 8.37 13.80
C ARG A 339 10.91 9.38 13.06
N GLY A 340 11.39 10.41 13.74
CA GLY A 340 12.36 11.34 13.19
C GLY A 340 13.66 10.65 12.75
N ILE A 341 14.21 9.76 13.59
CA ILE A 341 15.40 8.96 13.26
C ILE A 341 15.14 8.09 12.02
N VAL A 342 13.97 7.43 11.95
CA VAL A 342 13.59 6.69 10.73
C VAL A 342 13.54 7.60 9.51
N GLY A 343 12.96 8.79 9.65
CA GLY A 343 12.90 9.79 8.58
C GLY A 343 14.27 10.21 8.06
N PHE A 344 15.23 10.39 8.97
CA PHE A 344 16.61 10.72 8.62
C PHE A 344 17.27 9.60 7.82
N GLY A 345 17.20 8.35 8.30
CA GLY A 345 17.73 7.20 7.58
C GLY A 345 17.03 6.97 6.23
N TYR A 346 15.71 7.12 6.21
CA TYR A 346 14.88 6.96 5.01
C TYR A 346 15.28 7.95 3.92
N GLY A 347 15.57 9.21 4.28
CA GLY A 347 16.00 10.22 3.31
C GLY A 347 17.31 9.86 2.59
N PHE A 348 18.28 9.31 3.33
CA PHE A 348 19.51 8.78 2.72
C PHE A 348 19.23 7.64 1.75
N CYS A 349 18.43 6.65 2.16
CA CYS A 349 18.10 5.52 1.31
C CYS A 349 17.34 5.95 0.05
N TRP A 350 16.33 6.81 0.23
CA TRP A 350 15.45 7.30 -0.83
C TRP A 350 16.22 8.07 -1.91
N MET A 351 17.05 9.03 -1.49
CA MET A 351 17.80 9.85 -2.43
C MET A 351 18.94 9.06 -3.09
N THR A 352 19.57 8.14 -2.35
CA THR A 352 20.60 7.26 -2.94
C THR A 352 20.03 6.38 -4.05
N LEU A 353 18.87 5.75 -3.83
CA LEU A 353 18.21 4.93 -4.86
C LEU A 353 17.85 5.74 -6.11
N ARG A 354 17.34 6.96 -5.94
CA ARG A 354 17.05 7.85 -7.08
C ARG A 354 18.30 8.20 -7.88
N ASN A 355 19.43 8.39 -7.20
CA ASN A 355 20.69 8.69 -7.85
C ASN A 355 21.34 7.47 -8.52
N PHE A 356 20.84 6.23 -8.34
CA PHE A 356 21.38 5.06 -9.06
C PHE A 356 21.27 5.18 -10.58
N ALA A 357 20.25 5.88 -11.09
CA ALA A 357 20.13 6.16 -12.50
C ALA A 357 21.30 6.99 -13.05
N LEU A 358 21.92 7.84 -12.22
CA LEU A 358 23.06 8.68 -12.62
C LEU A 358 24.35 7.88 -12.88
N PHE A 359 24.43 6.63 -12.41
CA PHE A 359 25.55 5.74 -12.65
C PHE A 359 25.44 4.98 -13.98
N THR A 360 24.45 5.30 -14.82
CA THR A 360 24.29 4.73 -16.16
C THR A 360 24.89 5.65 -17.22
N SER A 361 25.39 5.07 -18.31
CA SER A 361 26.13 5.79 -19.34
C SER A 361 25.23 6.55 -20.33
N ASN A 362 24.06 6.00 -20.67
CA ASN A 362 23.18 6.52 -21.73
C ASN A 362 21.78 6.86 -21.19
N ASP A 363 21.08 7.80 -21.84
CA ASP A 363 19.75 8.27 -21.39
C ASP A 363 18.65 7.18 -21.50
N ASN A 364 18.79 6.25 -22.45
CA ASN A 364 17.93 5.07 -22.52
C ASN A 364 18.11 4.18 -21.27
N ASP A 365 19.34 3.96 -20.83
CA ASP A 365 19.64 3.14 -19.64
C ASP A 365 19.18 3.85 -18.36
N LYS A 366 19.29 5.19 -18.30
CA LYS A 366 18.71 6.00 -17.20
C LYS A 366 17.20 5.76 -17.12
N SER A 367 16.51 5.85 -18.25
CA SER A 367 15.06 5.67 -18.34
C SER A 367 14.63 4.27 -17.90
N ILE A 368 15.36 3.23 -18.35
CA ILE A 368 15.14 1.84 -17.93
C ILE A 368 15.40 1.68 -16.42
N CYS A 369 16.47 2.28 -15.90
CA CYS A 369 16.80 2.24 -14.48
C CYS A 369 15.70 2.87 -13.62
N PHE A 370 15.16 4.03 -14.02
CA PHE A 370 14.02 4.65 -13.35
C PHE A 370 12.76 3.79 -13.40
N ALA A 371 12.48 3.14 -14.54
CA ALA A 371 11.35 2.24 -14.67
C ALA A 371 11.49 1.03 -13.72
N MET A 372 12.67 0.40 -13.68
CA MET A 372 12.97 -0.71 -12.77
C MET A 372 12.93 -0.30 -11.30
N LEU A 373 13.46 0.89 -10.98
CA LEU A 373 13.42 1.46 -9.65
C LEU A 373 11.97 1.66 -9.19
N ASN A 374 11.16 2.37 -9.99
CA ASN A 374 9.77 2.63 -9.64
C ASN A 374 8.95 1.35 -9.51
N ALA A 375 9.17 0.36 -10.38
CA ALA A 375 8.52 -0.95 -10.27
C ALA A 375 8.82 -1.61 -8.90
N GLY A 376 10.09 -1.61 -8.48
CA GLY A 376 10.50 -2.13 -7.17
C GLY A 376 9.91 -1.33 -6.01
N ILE A 377 9.89 0.01 -6.09
CA ILE A 377 9.30 0.89 -5.08
C ILE A 377 7.83 0.55 -4.85
N TYR A 378 7.01 0.55 -5.91
CA TYR A 378 5.56 0.33 -5.76
C TYR A 378 5.24 -1.10 -5.34
N ALA A 379 5.95 -2.11 -5.87
CA ALA A 379 5.79 -3.48 -5.40
C ALA A 379 6.14 -3.60 -3.90
N GLY A 380 7.23 -2.96 -3.46
CA GLY A 380 7.66 -2.94 -2.08
C GLY A 380 6.68 -2.25 -1.15
N ILE A 381 6.21 -1.04 -1.49
CA ILE A 381 5.22 -0.30 -0.69
C ILE A 381 3.92 -1.09 -0.56
N ASN A 382 3.40 -1.62 -1.65
CA ASN A 382 2.12 -2.34 -1.66
C ASN A 382 2.19 -3.62 -0.84
N CYS A 383 3.22 -4.45 -1.07
CA CYS A 383 3.41 -5.66 -0.29
C CYS A 383 3.70 -5.33 1.18
N GLY A 384 4.58 -4.37 1.46
CA GLY A 384 4.92 -3.96 2.83
C GLY A 384 3.69 -3.52 3.61
N ALA A 385 2.91 -2.58 3.07
CA ALA A 385 1.72 -2.05 3.72
C ALA A 385 0.67 -3.14 4.00
N VAL A 386 0.39 -4.01 3.03
CA VAL A 386 -0.59 -5.09 3.18
C VAL A 386 -0.12 -6.14 4.19
N PHE A 387 1.11 -6.64 4.03
CA PHE A 387 1.67 -7.66 4.91
C PHE A 387 1.75 -7.14 6.34
N GLY A 388 2.24 -5.92 6.54
CA GLY A 388 2.33 -5.32 7.85
C GLY A 388 0.97 -5.06 8.49
N SER A 389 -0.04 -4.67 7.70
CA SER A 389 -1.41 -4.47 8.20
C SER A 389 -2.07 -5.78 8.63
N ILE A 390 -1.93 -6.84 7.83
CA ILE A 390 -2.45 -8.17 8.17
C ILE A 390 -1.72 -8.71 9.40
N LEU A 391 -0.39 -8.58 9.45
CA LEU A 391 0.40 -9.06 10.57
C LEU A 391 0.06 -8.28 11.86
N ALA A 392 -0.20 -6.97 11.75
CA ALA A 392 -0.64 -6.15 12.86
C ALA A 392 -1.98 -6.61 13.46
N ASP A 393 -2.94 -7.01 12.62
CA ASP A 393 -4.22 -7.56 13.10
C ASP A 393 -4.04 -8.92 13.82
N ILE A 394 -3.01 -9.70 13.49
CA ILE A 394 -2.79 -11.05 14.05
C ILE A 394 -1.93 -11.03 15.31
N ILE A 395 -0.79 -10.33 15.29
CA ILE A 395 0.21 -10.35 16.37
C ILE A 395 0.45 -8.97 17.03
N GLY A 396 -0.27 -7.94 16.60
CA GLY A 396 -0.16 -6.57 17.14
C GLY A 396 0.97 -5.73 16.49
N TYR A 397 0.98 -4.43 16.79
CA TYR A 397 1.87 -3.46 16.12
C TYR A 397 3.36 -3.60 16.47
N VAL A 398 3.68 -3.89 17.73
CA VAL A 398 5.07 -3.92 18.23
C VAL A 398 5.88 -5.05 17.56
N PRO A 399 5.39 -6.31 17.50
CA PRO A 399 6.10 -7.37 16.77
C PRO A 399 6.31 -7.04 15.29
N VAL A 400 5.35 -6.38 14.64
CA VAL A 400 5.50 -5.96 13.23
C VAL A 400 6.66 -4.99 13.06
N LEU A 401 6.79 -3.98 13.93
CA LEU A 401 7.93 -3.05 13.91
C LEU A 401 9.28 -3.77 14.13
N ILE A 402 9.32 -4.76 15.03
CA ILE A 402 10.52 -5.57 15.24
C ILE A 402 10.86 -6.36 13.96
N THR A 403 9.87 -7.00 13.32
CA THR A 403 10.07 -7.71 12.05
C THR A 403 10.53 -6.78 10.93
N ALA A 404 9.97 -5.57 10.83
CA ALA A 404 10.37 -4.54 9.87
C ALA A 404 11.83 -4.09 10.07
N SER A 405 12.24 -3.92 11.33
CA SER A 405 13.64 -3.62 11.69
C SER A 405 14.57 -4.76 11.29
N ALA A 406 14.24 -6.00 11.63
CA ALA A 406 15.02 -7.18 11.28
C ALA A 406 15.16 -7.36 9.75
N LEU A 407 14.07 -7.21 9.00
CA LEU A 407 14.10 -7.26 7.53
C LEU A 407 14.93 -6.13 6.92
N THR A 408 14.91 -4.94 7.53
CA THR A 408 15.77 -3.83 7.10
C THR A 408 17.25 -4.17 7.31
N LEU A 409 17.62 -4.84 8.41
CA LEU A 409 18.98 -5.34 8.63
C LEU A 409 19.38 -6.43 7.64
N VAL A 410 18.45 -7.31 7.25
CA VAL A 410 18.67 -8.29 6.17
C VAL A 410 18.95 -7.57 4.85
N CYS A 411 18.19 -6.51 4.54
CA CYS A 411 18.46 -5.66 3.37
C CYS A 411 19.85 -5.02 3.46
N THR A 412 20.28 -4.56 4.63
CA THR A 412 21.63 -4.04 4.86
C THR A 412 22.68 -5.10 4.51
N ALA A 413 22.55 -6.31 5.06
CA ALA A 413 23.47 -7.42 4.80
C ALA A 413 23.54 -7.79 3.32
N ALA A 414 22.40 -7.83 2.62
CA ALA A 414 22.33 -8.14 1.20
C ALA A 414 23.09 -7.13 0.32
N VAL A 415 23.14 -5.86 0.74
CA VAL A 415 23.73 -4.76 -0.03
C VAL A 415 25.21 -4.53 0.32
N LEU A 416 25.68 -5.00 1.49
CA LEU A 416 27.08 -4.88 1.91
C LEU A 416 28.07 -5.55 0.93
N GLY A 417 27.65 -6.57 0.19
CA GLY A 417 28.50 -7.23 -0.82
C GLY A 417 28.67 -6.47 -2.13
N LEU A 418 27.94 -5.36 -2.34
CA LEU A 418 27.98 -4.60 -3.59
C LEU A 418 29.15 -3.59 -3.63
N GLU A 419 29.60 -3.32 -4.85
CA GLU A 419 30.68 -2.38 -5.17
C GLU A 419 30.27 -0.95 -4.78
N ASN A 420 31.14 -0.26 -4.04
CA ASN A 420 30.93 1.16 -3.76
C ASN A 420 31.37 1.97 -5.00
N ALA A 421 30.51 2.85 -5.48
CA ALA A 421 30.80 3.72 -6.61
C ALA A 421 30.51 5.17 -6.24
N THR A 422 31.32 6.07 -6.78
CA THR A 422 31.07 7.51 -6.81
C THR A 422 30.63 7.90 -8.21
N TYR A 423 29.80 8.92 -8.30
CA TYR A 423 29.50 9.57 -9.58
C TYR A 423 30.17 10.94 -9.53
N GLN A 424 31.08 11.20 -10.47
CA GLN A 424 31.61 12.53 -10.68
C GLN A 424 30.61 13.32 -11.50
N ARG A 425 30.15 14.43 -10.93
CA ARG A 425 29.41 15.47 -11.64
C ARG A 425 30.27 15.92 -12.84
N GLN A 426 29.76 15.81 -14.07
CA GLN A 426 30.42 16.46 -15.20
C GLN A 426 30.58 17.95 -14.88
N GLU A 427 31.82 18.45 -14.93
CA GLU A 427 32.20 19.83 -14.62
C GLU A 427 31.58 20.88 -15.55
N LEU A 428 30.81 20.46 -16.56
CA LEU A 428 30.09 21.33 -17.48
C LEU A 428 29.16 22.35 -16.75
N GLU A 429 28.63 22.01 -15.58
CA GLU A 429 27.81 22.95 -14.77
C GLU A 429 28.63 23.95 -13.92
N LYS A 430 29.95 23.77 -13.77
CA LYS A 430 30.79 24.75 -13.05
C LYS A 430 31.31 25.86 -13.95
N GLN A 431 31.37 25.65 -15.27
CA GLN A 431 31.91 26.66 -16.19
C GLN A 431 30.87 27.72 -16.63
N GLU A 432 29.57 27.46 -16.59
CA GLU A 432 28.56 28.48 -16.99
C GLU A 432 28.05 29.36 -15.84
N VAL A 433 28.24 28.97 -14.57
CA VAL A 433 27.86 29.82 -13.42
C VAL A 433 28.85 30.96 -13.21
N GLY A 434 30.02 30.91 -13.86
CA GLY A 434 31.12 31.84 -13.63
C GLY A 434 31.11 33.14 -14.43
N ASN A 435 30.37 33.27 -15.54
CA ASN A 435 30.59 34.41 -16.46
C ASN A 435 29.34 34.93 -17.21
N SER A 436 28.17 34.93 -16.57
CA SER A 436 27.02 35.72 -17.05
C SER A 436 26.15 36.24 -15.90
N ILE A 437 26.77 36.92 -14.94
CA ILE A 437 26.04 37.77 -13.98
C ILE A 437 25.85 39.15 -14.64
N SER A 438 25.05 39.17 -15.70
CA SER A 438 24.42 40.37 -16.23
C SER A 438 23.06 39.96 -16.83
N GLU A 439 22.20 39.36 -16.02
CA GLU A 439 20.80 39.16 -16.39
C GLU A 439 19.92 39.76 -15.31
N LYS A 440 19.17 40.80 -15.73
CA LYS A 440 18.07 41.43 -15.02
C LYS A 440 17.23 40.33 -14.35
N TYR A 441 17.18 40.28 -13.01
CA TYR A 441 16.36 39.32 -12.27
C TYR A 441 14.94 39.26 -12.88
N ASP A 442 14.57 38.12 -13.48
CA ASP A 442 13.24 37.91 -14.05
C ASP A 442 12.22 37.74 -12.91
N LEU A 443 11.89 38.86 -12.25
CA LEU A 443 10.94 38.94 -11.16
C LEU A 443 9.60 38.27 -11.52
N LYS A 444 9.23 38.32 -12.81
CA LYS A 444 7.97 37.77 -13.33
C LYS A 444 7.98 36.24 -13.33
N GLY A 445 9.07 35.63 -13.77
CA GLY A 445 9.23 34.18 -13.71
C GLY A 445 9.34 33.66 -12.27
N VAL A 446 10.01 34.38 -11.37
CA VAL A 446 10.11 34.02 -9.94
C VAL A 446 8.71 34.01 -9.31
N VAL A 447 7.93 35.06 -9.54
CA VAL A 447 6.55 35.16 -9.03
C VAL A 447 5.68 34.03 -9.56
N ASN A 448 5.77 33.67 -10.84
CA ASN A 448 5.04 32.53 -11.41
C ASN A 448 5.42 31.20 -10.72
N ILE A 449 6.71 30.93 -10.55
CA ILE A 449 7.20 29.73 -9.86
C ILE A 449 6.67 29.68 -8.43
N THR A 450 6.73 30.79 -7.70
CA THR A 450 6.24 30.88 -6.32
C THR A 450 4.73 30.60 -6.25
N PHE A 451 3.91 31.21 -7.12
CA PHE A 451 2.48 30.92 -7.17
C PHE A 451 2.20 29.47 -7.55
N PHE A 452 2.94 28.90 -8.50
CA PHE A 452 2.81 27.49 -8.87
C PHE A 452 3.12 26.57 -7.68
N ILE A 453 4.20 26.86 -6.94
CA ILE A 453 4.57 26.10 -5.74
C ILE A 453 3.45 26.20 -4.69
N ILE A 454 3.03 27.41 -4.33
CA ILE A 454 2.10 27.65 -3.22
C ILE A 454 0.68 27.16 -3.55
N LEU A 455 0.20 27.37 -4.78
CA LEU A 455 -1.20 27.11 -5.14
C LEU A 455 -1.41 25.73 -5.78
N MET A 456 -0.38 25.08 -6.33
CA MET A 456 -0.50 23.77 -6.97
C MET A 456 0.32 22.69 -6.25
N ILE A 457 1.63 22.90 -6.04
CA ILE A 457 2.50 21.86 -5.47
C ILE A 457 2.16 21.62 -3.99
N VAL A 458 2.20 22.66 -3.17
CA VAL A 458 2.04 22.56 -1.71
C VAL A 458 0.73 21.87 -1.34
N PRO A 459 -0.44 22.28 -1.86
CA PRO A 459 -1.68 21.67 -1.42
C PRO A 459 -1.84 20.24 -1.95
N SER A 460 -1.38 19.92 -3.18
CA SER A 460 -1.39 18.54 -3.68
C SER A 460 -0.61 17.59 -2.75
N CYS A 461 0.53 18.04 -2.21
CA CYS A 461 1.32 17.27 -1.26
C CYS A 461 0.67 17.16 0.12
N ILE A 462 -0.01 18.21 0.61
CA ILE A 462 -0.80 18.19 1.85
C ILE A 462 -1.93 17.17 1.73
N LEU A 463 -2.68 17.20 0.63
CA LEU A 463 -3.80 16.28 0.39
C LEU A 463 -3.35 14.83 0.19
N GLY A 464 -2.13 14.60 -0.28
CA GLY A 464 -1.54 13.26 -0.35
C GLY A 464 -1.50 12.53 0.99
N SER A 465 -1.48 13.27 2.12
CA SER A 465 -1.57 12.69 3.46
C SER A 465 -2.94 12.10 3.81
N TYR A 466 -3.94 12.22 2.92
CA TYR A 466 -5.22 11.54 3.09
C TYR A 466 -5.04 10.03 3.32
N ILE A 467 -4.18 9.40 2.51
CA ILE A 467 -3.99 7.94 2.51
C ILE A 467 -3.18 7.49 3.72
N ASP A 468 -2.04 8.13 3.97
CA ASP A 468 -1.10 7.65 4.99
C ASP A 468 -1.45 8.14 6.41
N TYR A 469 -2.33 9.15 6.55
CA TYR A 469 -2.71 9.71 7.84
C TYR A 469 -4.22 9.67 8.12
N TYR A 470 -5.03 10.27 7.25
CA TYR A 470 -6.46 10.45 7.53
C TYR A 470 -7.22 9.11 7.50
N VAL A 471 -7.00 8.31 6.45
CA VAL A 471 -7.65 7.00 6.27
C VAL A 471 -7.40 6.07 7.46
N PRO A 472 -6.17 5.88 7.97
CA PRO A 472 -5.94 5.08 9.16
C PRO A 472 -6.78 5.49 10.36
N ILE A 473 -6.76 6.77 10.72
CA ILE A 473 -7.50 7.29 11.88
C ILE A 473 -9.01 7.17 11.66
N TYR A 474 -9.48 7.49 10.45
CA TYR A 474 -10.88 7.43 10.10
C TYR A 474 -11.42 6.00 10.15
N PHE A 475 -10.70 5.04 9.56
CA PHE A 475 -11.07 3.62 9.54
C PHE A 475 -11.12 3.04 10.95
N THR A 476 -10.14 3.34 11.79
CA THR A 476 -10.19 2.94 13.21
C THR A 476 -11.38 3.54 13.94
N ASN A 477 -11.72 4.82 13.70
CA ASN A 477 -12.87 5.46 14.33
C ASN A 477 -14.22 4.81 13.94
N ILE A 478 -14.34 4.28 12.72
CA ILE A 478 -15.54 3.56 12.25
C ILE A 478 -15.47 2.04 12.49
N GLY A 479 -14.53 1.57 13.33
CA GLY A 479 -14.41 0.16 13.74
C GLY A 479 -13.87 -0.78 12.66
N LYS A 480 -13.11 -0.27 11.67
CA LYS A 480 -12.44 -1.09 10.65
C LYS A 480 -11.10 -1.61 11.14
N MET A 481 -10.66 -2.74 10.59
CA MET A 481 -9.42 -3.41 10.96
C MET A 481 -8.22 -2.78 10.25
N THR A 482 -7.00 -3.07 10.70
CA THR A 482 -5.78 -2.54 10.08
C THR A 482 -5.63 -3.06 8.65
N SER A 483 -6.02 -4.31 8.39
CA SER A 483 -6.11 -4.92 7.06
C SER A 483 -6.98 -4.15 6.07
N ASP A 484 -8.05 -3.47 6.51
CA ASP A 484 -8.86 -2.61 5.64
C ASP A 484 -8.08 -1.35 5.21
N ILE A 485 -7.23 -0.81 6.09
CA ILE A 485 -6.31 0.30 5.79
C ILE A 485 -5.26 -0.17 4.79
N GLY A 486 -4.62 -1.33 5.04
CA GLY A 486 -3.67 -1.94 4.11
C GLY A 486 -4.26 -2.20 2.72
N ARG A 487 -5.53 -2.61 2.64
CA ARG A 487 -6.26 -2.76 1.37
C ARG A 487 -6.42 -1.43 0.64
N SER A 488 -6.64 -0.32 1.36
CA SER A 488 -6.75 1.00 0.73
C SER A 488 -5.41 1.42 0.08
N GLN A 489 -4.28 1.23 0.76
CA GLN A 489 -2.95 1.44 0.17
C GLN A 489 -2.71 0.53 -1.04
N LEU A 490 -3.12 -0.73 -0.97
CA LEU A 490 -2.98 -1.67 -2.09
C LEU A 490 -3.74 -1.18 -3.32
N ILE A 491 -5.01 -0.81 -3.17
CA ILE A 491 -5.85 -0.31 -4.28
C ILE A 491 -5.20 0.94 -4.91
N TYR A 492 -4.78 1.89 -4.08
CA TYR A 492 -4.07 3.08 -4.55
C TYR A 492 -2.83 2.73 -5.38
N GLY A 493 -1.96 1.85 -4.87
CA GLY A 493 -0.75 1.47 -5.57
C GLY A 493 -0.99 0.62 -6.81
N LEU A 494 -2.02 -0.24 -6.83
CA LEU A 494 -2.41 -1.01 -8.01
C LEU A 494 -2.85 -0.10 -9.15
N ILE A 495 -3.62 0.96 -8.86
CA ILE A 495 -4.04 1.93 -9.86
C ILE A 495 -2.81 2.60 -10.49
N ILE A 496 -1.85 3.04 -9.67
CA ILE A 496 -0.64 3.68 -10.18
C ILE A 496 0.19 2.74 -11.07
N VAL A 497 0.37 1.49 -10.64
CA VAL A 497 1.20 0.52 -11.36
C VAL A 497 0.54 0.04 -12.64
N TYR A 498 -0.75 -0.29 -12.60
CA TYR A 498 -1.43 -0.95 -13.71
C TYR A 498 -2.21 0.03 -14.59
N VAL A 499 -2.88 1.03 -14.02
CA VAL A 499 -3.68 2.00 -14.80
C VAL A 499 -2.80 3.17 -15.27
N GLY A 500 -1.84 3.59 -14.45
CA GLY A 500 -1.01 4.76 -14.73
C GLY A 500 -0.27 4.75 -16.07
N PRO A 501 0.41 3.67 -16.49
CA PRO A 501 1.06 3.60 -17.79
C PRO A 501 0.11 3.82 -18.97
N TYR A 502 -1.14 3.34 -18.89
CA TYR A 502 -2.15 3.56 -19.94
C TYR A 502 -2.62 5.00 -19.96
N ILE A 503 -2.86 5.60 -18.79
CA ILE A 503 -3.22 7.02 -18.68
C ILE A 503 -2.09 7.86 -19.29
N VAL A 504 -0.85 7.72 -18.83
CA VAL A 504 0.28 8.53 -19.31
C VAL A 504 0.46 8.41 -20.83
N ARG A 505 0.34 7.19 -21.41
CA ARG A 505 0.37 7.00 -22.87
C ARG A 505 -0.75 7.75 -23.59
N PHE A 506 -1.96 7.77 -23.03
CA PHE A 506 -3.08 8.54 -23.56
C PHE A 506 -2.83 10.04 -23.48
N LEU A 507 -2.32 10.54 -22.35
CA LEU A 507 -2.02 11.96 -22.15
C LEU A 507 -0.90 12.46 -23.06
N ASN A 508 0.09 11.62 -23.36
CA ASN A 508 1.18 11.97 -24.27
C ASN A 508 0.69 12.23 -25.71
N LYS A 509 -0.50 11.75 -26.11
CA LYS A 509 -1.13 12.13 -27.39
C LYS A 509 -1.62 13.58 -27.42
N TYR A 510 -1.84 14.18 -26.25
CA TYR A 510 -2.33 15.55 -26.07
C TYR A 510 -1.42 16.32 -25.11
N PRO A 511 -0.23 16.76 -25.55
CA PRO A 511 0.83 17.25 -24.68
C PRO A 511 0.55 18.66 -24.14
N ASN A 512 -0.43 18.81 -23.24
CA ASN A 512 -0.69 20.06 -22.52
C ASN A 512 -0.47 19.87 -21.02
N LEU A 513 0.79 19.99 -20.59
CA LEU A 513 1.22 19.78 -19.20
C LEU A 513 0.47 20.69 -18.21
N PHE A 514 0.12 21.91 -18.63
CA PHE A 514 -0.63 22.86 -17.82
C PHE A 514 -2.05 22.34 -17.51
N ARG A 515 -2.79 21.91 -18.55
CA ARG A 515 -4.15 21.35 -18.38
C ARG A 515 -4.13 20.06 -17.57
N TRP A 516 -3.15 19.19 -17.79
CA TRP A 516 -3.03 17.95 -17.03
C TRP A 516 -2.71 18.19 -15.56
N ASN A 517 -1.86 19.17 -15.25
CA ASN A 517 -1.65 19.57 -13.87
C ASN A 517 -2.92 20.17 -13.23
N ILE A 518 -3.74 20.93 -13.96
CA ILE A 518 -5.04 21.39 -13.44
C ILE A 518 -5.97 20.19 -13.18
N ALA A 519 -6.10 19.28 -14.15
CA ALA A 519 -6.96 18.10 -14.03
C ALA A 519 -6.58 17.25 -12.81
N TYR A 520 -5.27 17.03 -12.60
CA TYR A 520 -4.73 16.35 -11.42
C TYR A 520 -5.27 16.95 -10.10
N ASN A 521 -5.12 18.25 -9.92
CA ASN A 521 -5.50 18.94 -8.69
C ASN A 521 -7.02 19.03 -8.51
N VAL A 522 -7.78 19.14 -9.61
CA VAL A 522 -9.26 19.11 -9.58
C VAL A 522 -9.77 17.74 -9.15
N ILE A 523 -9.21 16.64 -9.68
CA ILE A 523 -9.61 15.28 -9.29
C ILE A 523 -9.33 15.05 -7.80
N PHE A 524 -8.15 15.46 -7.30
CA PHE A 524 -7.80 15.42 -5.88
C PHE A 524 -8.83 16.17 -5.01
N SER A 525 -9.12 17.41 -5.38
CA SER A 525 -10.06 18.25 -4.63
C SER A 525 -11.46 17.64 -4.62
N LEU A 526 -11.97 17.24 -5.79
CA LEU A 526 -13.32 16.70 -5.93
C LEU A 526 -13.50 15.39 -5.17
N ALA A 527 -12.50 14.50 -5.21
CA ALA A 527 -12.52 13.24 -4.47
C ALA A 527 -12.72 13.48 -2.96
N LEU A 528 -11.98 14.44 -2.39
CA LEU A 528 -12.07 14.76 -0.96
C LEU A 528 -13.32 15.54 -0.59
N ILE A 529 -13.83 16.40 -1.48
CA ILE A 529 -15.12 17.07 -1.30
C ILE A 529 -16.24 16.03 -1.25
N LEU A 530 -16.31 15.13 -2.24
CA LEU A 530 -17.34 14.10 -2.30
C LEU A 530 -17.30 13.18 -1.07
N PHE A 531 -16.10 12.75 -0.65
CA PHE A 531 -15.95 12.00 0.59
C PHE A 531 -16.39 12.80 1.81
N GLY A 532 -15.97 14.07 1.93
CA GLY A 532 -16.30 14.92 3.06
C GLY A 532 -17.79 15.31 3.15
N LEU A 533 -18.57 15.11 2.08
CA LEU A 533 -20.03 15.31 2.07
C LEU A 533 -20.81 14.04 2.43
N VAL A 534 -20.35 12.87 1.98
CA VAL A 534 -21.08 11.60 2.14
C VAL A 534 -20.62 10.81 3.36
N GLY A 535 -19.31 10.73 3.59
CA GLY A 535 -18.71 9.90 4.62
C GLY A 535 -18.92 8.40 4.41
N GLY A 536 -18.33 7.60 5.30
CA GLY A 536 -18.42 6.14 5.29
C GLY A 536 -17.25 5.45 4.60
N PHE A 537 -17.22 4.13 4.76
CA PHE A 537 -16.12 3.30 4.27
C PHE A 537 -15.99 3.29 2.74
N VAL A 538 -17.11 3.15 2.02
CA VAL A 538 -17.10 3.07 0.54
C VAL A 538 -16.69 4.41 -0.09
N PRO A 539 -17.26 5.57 0.30
CA PRO A 539 -16.81 6.85 -0.22
C PRO A 539 -15.33 7.16 0.07
N ALA A 540 -14.82 6.73 1.24
CA ALA A 540 -13.38 6.85 1.53
C ALA A 540 -12.54 6.03 0.55
N MET A 541 -12.91 4.78 0.29
CA MET A 541 -12.23 3.93 -0.70
C MET A 541 -12.29 4.49 -2.12
N LEU A 542 -13.42 5.09 -2.51
CA LEU A 542 -13.55 5.77 -3.80
C LEU A 542 -12.65 7.00 -3.90
N ALA A 543 -12.50 7.77 -2.82
CA ALA A 543 -11.55 8.88 -2.78
C ALA A 543 -10.11 8.37 -2.94
N VAL A 544 -9.74 7.29 -2.26
CA VAL A 544 -8.42 6.64 -2.44
C VAL A 544 -8.20 6.22 -3.90
N MET A 545 -9.21 5.64 -4.56
CA MET A 545 -9.12 5.27 -5.97
C MET A 545 -8.92 6.50 -6.88
N ALA A 546 -9.69 7.56 -6.65
CA ALA A 546 -9.59 8.80 -7.43
C ALA A 546 -8.21 9.47 -7.25
N LEU A 547 -7.68 9.48 -6.02
CA LEU A 547 -6.31 9.95 -5.74
C LEU A 547 -5.28 9.09 -6.48
N GLY A 548 -5.43 7.77 -6.50
CA GLY A 548 -4.56 6.86 -7.25
C GLY A 548 -4.55 7.17 -8.75
N VAL A 549 -5.72 7.42 -9.35
CA VAL A 549 -5.85 7.82 -10.76
C VAL A 549 -5.15 9.15 -11.01
N ALA A 550 -5.36 10.12 -10.13
CA ALA A 550 -4.78 11.45 -10.25
C ALA A 550 -3.25 11.43 -10.11
N ASP A 551 -2.70 10.75 -9.10
CA ASP A 551 -1.25 10.65 -8.88
C ASP A 551 -0.52 9.87 -9.98
N SER A 552 -1.22 8.94 -10.64
CA SER A 552 -0.67 8.15 -11.76
C SER A 552 -0.08 9.00 -12.89
N PHE A 553 -0.63 10.19 -13.14
CA PHE A 553 -0.13 11.12 -14.16
C PHE A 553 0.25 12.49 -13.60
N GLY A 554 -0.43 12.93 -12.55
CA GLY A 554 -0.29 14.27 -12.00
C GLY A 554 1.10 14.56 -11.47
N PHE A 555 1.71 13.59 -10.77
CA PHE A 555 3.07 13.75 -10.25
C PHE A 555 4.10 14.00 -11.37
N VAL A 556 3.98 13.25 -12.48
CA VAL A 556 4.83 13.38 -13.66
C VAL A 556 4.55 14.70 -14.39
N ALA A 557 3.28 15.02 -14.64
CA ALA A 557 2.87 16.26 -15.30
C ALA A 557 3.34 17.50 -14.54
N GLN A 558 3.19 17.51 -13.20
CA GLN A 558 3.59 18.61 -12.34
C GLN A 558 5.12 18.79 -12.31
N ASN A 559 5.90 17.70 -12.23
CA ASN A 559 7.36 17.75 -12.29
C ASN A 559 7.84 18.28 -13.66
N ASN A 560 7.31 17.75 -14.75
CA ASN A 560 7.70 18.15 -16.10
C ASN A 560 7.30 19.60 -16.39
N TYR A 561 6.14 20.05 -15.88
CA TYR A 561 5.76 21.47 -15.98
C TYR A 561 6.75 22.36 -15.23
N PHE A 562 7.13 22.00 -14.00
CA PHE A 562 8.13 22.75 -13.23
C PHE A 562 9.48 22.83 -13.93
N LEU A 563 9.99 21.70 -14.46
CA LEU A 563 11.27 21.64 -15.17
C LEU A 563 11.26 22.44 -16.48
N ASN A 564 10.10 22.62 -17.10
CA ASN A 564 9.98 23.39 -18.33
C ASN A 564 9.90 24.91 -18.13
N LEU A 565 9.82 25.39 -16.89
CA LEU A 565 9.85 26.83 -16.60
C LEU A 565 11.24 27.42 -16.91
N ARG A 566 11.28 28.58 -17.56
CA ARG A 566 12.51 29.20 -18.10
C ARG A 566 13.62 29.38 -17.06
N ILE A 567 13.27 29.87 -15.86
CA ILE A 567 14.22 30.05 -14.74
C ILE A 567 14.72 28.70 -14.20
N VAL A 568 13.90 27.66 -14.27
CA VAL A 568 14.26 26.32 -13.77
C VAL A 568 15.22 25.62 -14.71
N LYS A 569 15.10 25.83 -16.03
CA LYS A 569 16.06 25.32 -17.02
C LYS A 569 17.48 25.83 -16.78
N GLN A 570 17.63 27.06 -16.27
CA GLN A 570 18.93 27.66 -15.94
C GLN A 570 19.61 27.02 -14.71
N LEU A 571 18.86 26.33 -13.84
CA LEU A 571 19.40 25.71 -12.61
C LEU A 571 20.05 24.34 -12.85
N GLY A 572 19.84 23.74 -14.02
CA GLY A 572 20.19 22.35 -14.31
C GLY A 572 19.13 21.37 -13.77
N GLU A 573 18.81 20.34 -14.55
CA GLU A 573 17.71 19.41 -14.27
C GLU A 573 17.85 18.70 -12.92
N SER A 574 19.07 18.31 -12.56
CA SER A 574 19.38 17.62 -11.30
C SER A 574 19.14 18.50 -10.06
N ARG A 575 19.55 19.78 -10.10
CA ARG A 575 19.29 20.72 -8.99
C ARG A 575 17.80 21.04 -8.89
N ALA A 576 17.15 21.30 -10.03
CA ALA A 576 15.72 21.56 -10.08
C ALA A 576 14.90 20.42 -9.46
N LEU A 577 15.24 19.16 -9.81
CA LEU A 577 14.62 17.96 -9.23
C LEU A 577 14.87 17.81 -7.73
N SER A 578 16.05 18.19 -7.25
CA SER A 578 16.38 18.19 -5.82
C SER A 578 15.55 19.24 -5.07
N TYR A 579 15.46 20.47 -5.59
CA TYR A 579 14.67 21.55 -4.99
C TYR A 579 13.18 21.22 -4.93
N ILE A 580 12.57 20.78 -6.05
CA ILE A 580 11.16 20.41 -6.06
C ILE A 580 10.89 19.23 -5.11
N SER A 581 11.81 18.27 -5.00
CA SER A 581 11.66 17.15 -4.07
C SER A 581 11.64 17.62 -2.61
N ILE A 582 12.50 18.57 -2.23
CA ILE A 582 12.52 19.15 -0.89
C ILE A 582 11.22 19.90 -0.63
N ILE A 583 10.78 20.76 -1.56
CA ILE A 583 9.52 21.51 -1.45
C ILE A 583 8.34 20.55 -1.24
N LYS A 584 8.26 19.48 -2.04
CA LYS A 584 7.20 18.47 -1.93
C LYS A 584 7.23 17.74 -0.59
N LYS A 585 8.41 17.36 -0.11
CA LYS A 585 8.55 16.67 1.19
C LYS A 585 8.22 17.59 2.37
N PHE A 586 8.62 18.85 2.29
CA PHE A 586 8.27 19.85 3.28
C PHE A 586 6.76 20.16 3.28
N ALA A 587 6.13 20.25 2.11
CA ALA A 587 4.68 20.39 2.02
C ALA A 587 3.94 19.16 2.57
N ALA A 588 4.42 17.94 2.25
CA ALA A 588 3.86 16.70 2.77
C ALA A 588 3.97 16.60 4.30
N MET A 589 4.98 17.22 4.93
CA MET A 589 5.09 17.32 6.39
C MET A 589 3.89 18.07 7.01
N LEU A 590 3.32 19.05 6.31
CA LEU A 590 2.17 19.80 6.81
C LEU A 590 0.86 19.02 6.69
N GLY A 591 0.83 17.98 5.85
CA GLY A 591 -0.37 17.18 5.56
C GLY A 591 -1.00 16.51 6.79
N PRO A 592 -0.26 15.74 7.60
CA PRO A 592 -0.80 15.12 8.81
C PRO A 592 -1.37 16.12 9.81
N ILE A 593 -0.75 17.31 9.92
CA ILE A 593 -1.25 18.39 10.79
C ILE A 593 -2.56 18.96 10.23
N ALA A 594 -2.62 19.26 8.93
CA ALA A 594 -3.83 19.77 8.29
C ALA A 594 -5.02 18.80 8.41
N PHE A 595 -4.79 17.50 8.18
CA PHE A 595 -5.81 16.49 8.38
C PHE A 595 -6.13 16.25 9.87
N GLY A 596 -5.16 16.38 10.76
CA GLY A 596 -5.41 16.34 12.21
C GLY A 596 -6.38 17.43 12.67
N LEU A 597 -6.22 18.65 12.13
CA LEU A 597 -7.14 19.77 12.36
C LEU A 597 -8.51 19.51 11.75
N SER A 598 -8.58 18.81 10.60
CA SER A 598 -9.86 18.49 9.95
C SER A 598 -10.79 17.66 10.83
N PHE A 599 -10.26 16.89 11.78
CA PHE A 599 -11.07 16.14 12.73
C PHE A 599 -11.67 16.98 13.87
N MET A 600 -11.21 18.23 14.08
CA MET A 600 -11.77 19.09 15.15
C MET A 600 -13.23 19.46 14.90
N GLY A 601 -13.69 19.41 13.64
CA GLY A 601 -15.10 19.62 13.27
C GLY A 601 -16.04 18.45 13.59
N GLY A 602 -15.59 17.43 14.32
CA GLY A 602 -16.41 16.29 14.77
C GLY A 602 -16.69 15.22 13.70
N ASP A 603 -16.79 15.62 12.43
CA ASP A 603 -17.16 14.75 11.30
C ASP A 603 -16.13 14.74 10.16
N PHE A 604 -16.37 13.88 9.18
CA PHE A 604 -15.64 13.84 7.90
C PHE A 604 -15.76 15.12 7.06
N ARG A 605 -16.63 16.07 7.46
CA ARG A 605 -16.83 17.37 6.81
C ARG A 605 -15.58 18.25 6.77
N GLY A 606 -14.67 18.11 7.74
CA GLY A 606 -13.39 18.84 7.71
C GLY A 606 -12.55 18.52 6.47
N VAL A 607 -12.69 17.31 5.91
CA VAL A 607 -12.01 16.94 4.66
C VAL A 607 -12.59 17.66 3.46
N ALA A 608 -13.91 17.91 3.44
CA ALA A 608 -14.52 18.73 2.40
C ALA A 608 -13.99 20.16 2.44
N ILE A 609 -13.76 20.74 3.63
CA ILE A 609 -13.17 22.08 3.76
C ILE A 609 -11.76 22.12 3.15
N LEU A 610 -10.92 21.11 3.42
CA LEU A 610 -9.59 21.00 2.79
C LEU A 610 -9.70 20.88 1.27
N GLY A 611 -10.62 20.04 0.77
CA GLY A 611 -10.88 19.89 -0.66
C GLY A 611 -11.37 21.18 -1.33
N ILE A 612 -12.29 21.91 -0.71
CA ILE A 612 -12.81 23.21 -1.20
C ILE A 612 -11.69 24.25 -1.22
N THR A 613 -10.92 24.34 -0.13
CA THR A 613 -9.79 25.27 -0.03
C THR A 613 -8.79 25.03 -1.17
N PHE A 614 -8.55 23.77 -1.52
CA PHE A 614 -7.69 23.45 -2.64
C PHE A 614 -8.31 23.75 -4.00
N ALA A 615 -9.59 23.42 -4.21
CA ALA A 615 -10.30 23.77 -5.43
C ALA A 615 -10.23 25.28 -5.70
N LEU A 616 -10.36 26.11 -4.64
CA LEU A 616 -10.18 27.56 -4.72
C LEU A 616 -8.75 27.95 -5.11
N ALA A 617 -7.72 27.32 -4.53
CA ALA A 617 -6.33 27.59 -4.92
C ALA A 617 -6.06 27.30 -6.40
N VAL A 618 -6.63 26.20 -6.94
CA VAL A 618 -6.56 25.88 -8.38
C VAL A 618 -7.24 26.96 -9.21
N VAL A 619 -8.44 27.39 -8.82
CA VAL A 619 -9.18 28.46 -9.52
C VAL A 619 -8.38 29.76 -9.52
N ILE A 620 -7.83 30.16 -8.37
CA ILE A 620 -6.99 31.35 -8.23
C ILE A 620 -5.76 31.26 -9.15
N TYR A 621 -5.06 30.12 -9.17
CA TYR A 621 -3.90 29.92 -10.05
C TYR A 621 -4.28 30.05 -11.52
N VAL A 622 -5.41 29.45 -11.94
CA VAL A 622 -5.92 29.56 -13.32
C VAL A 622 -6.28 31.00 -13.67
N LEU A 623 -6.92 31.75 -12.77
CA LEU A 623 -7.27 33.16 -12.99
C LEU A 623 -6.03 34.04 -13.11
N ILE A 624 -5.03 33.85 -12.26
CA ILE A 624 -3.74 34.56 -12.34
C ILE A 624 -3.03 34.23 -13.67
N SER A 625 -3.04 32.95 -14.05
CA SER A 625 -2.42 32.50 -15.29
C SER A 625 -3.14 32.99 -16.56
N LYS A 626 -4.47 33.19 -16.51
CA LYS A 626 -5.26 33.71 -17.65
C LYS A 626 -5.27 35.25 -17.73
N SER A 627 -5.30 35.95 -16.60
CA SER A 627 -5.37 37.42 -16.55
C SER A 627 -4.05 38.11 -16.85
N GLY A 628 -2.92 37.45 -16.59
CA GLY A 628 -1.61 37.97 -16.93
C GLY A 628 -1.26 37.81 -18.41
N LYS A 629 -1.03 38.93 -19.13
CA LYS A 629 -0.16 38.93 -20.34
C LYS A 629 1.22 38.30 -20.05
N LEU A 630 1.61 38.24 -18.77
CA LEU A 630 2.78 37.57 -18.19
C LEU A 630 2.81 36.03 -18.31
N PHE A 631 1.64 35.37 -18.41
CA PHE A 631 1.49 33.91 -18.26
C PHE A 631 1.00 33.20 -19.52
N ARG A 632 0.73 33.95 -20.61
CA ARG A 632 0.42 33.40 -21.93
C ARG A 632 1.66 32.71 -22.51
N TRP A 633 1.78 31.41 -22.31
CA TRP A 633 2.62 30.58 -23.16
C TRP A 633 1.98 30.49 -24.55
N ARG A 634 2.69 31.00 -25.54
CA ARG A 634 2.53 30.57 -26.94
C ARG A 634 3.16 29.18 -26.97
N GLU A 635 2.34 28.13 -27.08
CA GLU A 635 2.82 26.78 -27.40
C GLU A 635 3.50 26.87 -28.78
N SER A 636 4.82 27.03 -28.80
CA SER A 636 5.60 26.86 -30.03
C SER A 636 5.93 25.37 -30.13
N SER A 637 5.20 24.72 -31.04
CA SER A 637 5.59 23.58 -31.90
C SER A 637 6.65 22.62 -31.38
#